data_AF-A0A2D5FH73-F1
#
_entry.id   AF-A0A2D5FH73-F1
#
_cell.length_a   1.000
_cell.length_b   1.000
_cell.length_c   1.000
_cell.angle_alpha   90.00
_cell.angle_beta   90.00
_cell.angle_gamma   90.00
#
_symmetry.space_group_name_H-M   'P 1'
#
loop_
_entity.id
_entity.type
_entity.pdbx_description
1 polymer ?
#
loop_
_entity_poly.entity_id
_entity_poly.type
_entity_poly.pdbx_seq_one_letter_code
_entity_poly.pdbx_strand_id
1 'polypeptide(L)'
;MRVGRLPDRADLRAAAAPWNCHNQKDPVSVHSYHLSAQAPTLDIPGAALGLAQRESDTPEPGPGQVLVRLRASALNYADLSFLAGHMPHAEGLIPLLDGAGEVAAVGPGVQRWQAGDRVIANPHQNWLAGELRPPNYGAVLGGMIDGTLRDYALVPETGLAATPEHLSDEEAAALPCAGLTAWNSIMGGPPHRRVCAPGESVLVQGTGGVALFLLQFAKLAGCRAIALTSTAEKAEFLRERGADAVINYRENSAWGDSVVELTGGRGVDLAVELGGPGTLPESIKAVRPGGRLALIGIVGGMGSVDYLHMIPIIHKALTLFANSMGSLADLENMLQAVSLHQLRPHIDRVFPFDEAPEAYRYFAGRGHIGKVVIRHD
;
A
#
# COMPACT_ATOMS: atom_id res chain seq x y z
N MET A 1 31.46 0.01 14.06
CA MET A 1 30.89 1.38 13.98
C MET A 1 29.69 1.44 14.90
N ARG A 2 29.69 2.30 15.92
CA ARG A 2 28.58 2.46 16.86
C ARG A 2 27.49 3.30 16.20
N VAL A 3 26.26 2.77 16.15
CA VAL A 3 25.07 3.47 15.66
C VAL A 3 24.67 4.49 16.72
N GLY A 4 24.54 5.76 16.31
CA GLY A 4 24.22 6.88 17.19
C GLY A 4 22.81 6.81 17.75
N ARG A 5 22.63 7.30 18.98
CA ARG A 5 21.35 7.45 19.69
C ARG A 5 20.48 8.48 18.96
N LEU A 6 19.21 8.15 18.70
CA LEU A 6 18.22 9.12 18.20
C LEU A 6 17.89 10.15 19.30
N PRO A 7 17.58 11.41 18.94
CA PRO A 7 17.27 12.46 19.91
C PRO A 7 15.93 12.24 20.62
N ASP A 8 15.86 12.72 21.85
CA ASP A 8 14.72 12.60 22.77
C ASP A 8 13.57 13.56 22.38
N ARG A 9 12.32 13.16 22.67
CA ARG A 9 11.06 13.85 22.31
C ARG A 9 10.86 15.21 22.97
N ALA A 10 11.76 15.65 23.86
CA ALA A 10 11.65 16.90 24.61
C ALA A 10 12.06 18.15 23.80
N ASP A 11 12.88 18.02 22.74
CA ASP A 11 13.51 19.16 22.08
C ASP A 11 12.68 19.83 20.95
N LEU A 12 11.41 19.41 20.75
CA LEU A 12 10.51 19.99 19.73
C LEU A 12 9.36 20.82 20.30
N ARG A 13 9.34 21.07 21.61
CA ARG A 13 8.28 21.87 22.29
C ARG A 13 8.80 23.17 22.88
N ALA A 14 9.34 24.08 22.07
CA ALA A 14 9.53 25.46 22.50
C ALA A 14 9.73 26.43 21.32
N ALA A 15 8.62 26.92 20.76
CA ALA A 15 8.45 28.33 20.34
C ALA A 15 7.17 28.49 19.51
N ALA A 16 6.04 28.76 20.17
CA ALA A 16 4.91 29.43 19.54
C ALA A 16 4.21 30.28 20.60
N ALA A 17 4.29 31.61 20.44
CA ALA A 17 3.46 32.57 21.16
C ALA A 17 2.18 32.84 20.33
N PRO A 18 1.04 33.15 20.96
CA PRO A 18 -0.28 33.02 20.32
C PRO A 18 -0.62 34.22 19.44
N TRP A 19 -1.08 33.95 18.22
CA TRP A 19 -1.88 34.88 17.42
C TRP A 19 -3.36 34.53 17.64
N ASN A 20 -4.09 35.42 18.32
CA ASN A 20 -5.52 35.29 18.57
C ASN A 20 -6.32 35.79 17.36
N CYS A 21 -7.12 34.91 16.76
CA CYS A 21 -8.30 35.30 15.99
C CYS A 21 -9.47 34.43 16.45
N HIS A 22 -10.41 35.07 17.15
CA HIS A 22 -11.62 34.47 17.68
C HIS A 22 -12.51 33.90 16.56
N ASN A 23 -12.65 32.57 16.55
CA ASN A 23 -13.87 31.88 16.16
C ASN A 23 -13.93 30.58 16.99
N GLN A 24 -14.39 30.69 18.24
CA GLN A 24 -14.70 29.51 19.05
C GLN A 24 -15.91 28.80 18.43
N LYS A 25 -15.63 27.87 17.52
CA LYS A 25 -16.47 26.68 17.39
C LYS A 25 -16.10 25.79 18.58
N ASP A 26 -17.09 25.24 19.27
CA ASP A 26 -16.84 24.25 20.33
C ASP A 26 -15.82 23.21 19.84
N PRO A 27 -14.84 22.81 20.67
CA PRO A 27 -13.86 21.82 20.25
C PRO A 27 -14.60 20.54 19.89
N VAL A 28 -14.61 20.21 18.59
CA VAL A 28 -15.09 18.93 18.12
C VAL A 28 -14.07 17.90 18.61
N SER A 29 -14.48 17.03 19.53
CA SER A 29 -13.68 15.88 19.96
C SER A 29 -13.42 15.02 18.72
N VAL A 30 -12.15 14.84 18.37
CA VAL A 30 -11.74 14.01 17.24
C VAL A 30 -11.23 12.67 17.75
N HIS A 31 -11.52 11.62 17.01
CA HIS A 31 -11.21 10.25 17.39
C HIS A 31 -10.02 9.73 16.58
N SER A 32 -9.21 8.89 17.23
CA SER A 32 -8.11 8.16 16.61
C SER A 32 -7.94 6.79 17.24
N TYR A 33 -7.51 5.81 16.46
CA TYR A 33 -7.00 4.56 16.99
C TYR A 33 -5.48 4.61 17.10
N HIS A 34 -4.96 3.98 18.14
CA HIS A 34 -3.52 3.88 18.40
C HIS A 34 -3.10 2.43 18.61
N LEU A 35 -1.93 2.08 18.09
CA LEU A 35 -1.24 0.84 18.43
C LEU A 35 -0.83 0.87 19.91
N SER A 36 -1.25 -0.13 20.68
CA SER A 36 -0.91 -0.29 22.08
C SER A 36 0.40 -1.07 22.23
N ALA A 37 1.13 -0.82 23.33
CA ALA A 37 2.38 -1.52 23.64
C ALA A 37 2.17 -3.00 24.05
N GLN A 38 0.93 -3.50 24.08
CA GLN A 38 0.64 -4.88 24.46
C GLN A 38 0.83 -5.79 23.25
N ALA A 39 1.61 -6.86 23.46
CA ALA A 39 2.16 -7.67 22.38
C ALA A 39 1.07 -8.18 21.42
N PRO A 40 1.18 -7.87 20.13
CA PRO A 40 0.27 -8.39 19.12
C PRO A 40 0.49 -9.91 18.98
N THR A 41 -0.58 -10.67 19.09
CA THR A 41 -0.59 -12.08 18.65
C THR A 41 -1.62 -12.18 17.54
N LEU A 42 -1.18 -11.90 16.31
CA LEU A 42 -2.02 -12.01 15.11
C LEU A 42 -2.44 -13.46 14.80
N ASP A 43 -1.91 -14.44 15.56
CA ASP A 43 -2.13 -15.88 15.37
C ASP A 43 -3.31 -16.46 16.17
N ILE A 44 -4.17 -15.66 16.80
CA ILE A 44 -5.31 -16.19 17.56
C ILE A 44 -6.61 -15.47 17.18
N PRO A 45 -7.64 -16.20 16.68
CA PRO A 45 -9.01 -15.70 16.62
C PRO A 45 -9.45 -15.21 18.01
N GLY A 46 -9.67 -13.89 18.16
CA GLY A 46 -10.06 -13.27 19.43
C GLY A 46 -8.93 -12.59 20.23
N ALA A 47 -7.70 -12.56 19.72
CA ALA A 47 -6.64 -11.76 20.34
C ALA A 47 -7.00 -10.27 20.34
N ALA A 48 -6.61 -9.57 21.42
CA ALA A 48 -6.65 -8.12 21.47
C ALA A 48 -5.71 -7.58 20.39
N LEU A 49 -6.26 -6.89 19.39
CA LEU A 49 -5.51 -6.34 18.26
C LEU A 49 -4.58 -5.19 18.65
N GLY A 50 -4.36 -4.92 19.94
CA GLY A 50 -3.58 -3.77 20.38
C GLY A 50 -4.05 -2.45 19.78
N LEU A 51 -5.35 -2.28 19.52
CA LEU A 51 -5.94 -1.04 19.01
C LEU A 51 -6.74 -0.37 20.12
N ALA A 52 -6.41 0.88 20.44
CA ALA A 52 -7.11 1.66 21.44
C ALA A 52 -7.58 2.99 20.86
N GLN A 53 -8.87 3.29 21.01
CA GLN A 53 -9.43 4.58 20.62
C GLN A 53 -9.02 5.67 21.63
N ARG A 54 -8.78 6.88 21.13
CA ARG A 54 -8.47 8.07 21.92
C ARG A 54 -9.26 9.25 21.36
N GLU A 55 -9.56 10.18 22.25
CA GLU A 55 -10.12 11.48 21.90
C GLU A 55 -9.06 12.57 22.09
N SER A 56 -9.06 13.55 21.21
CA SER A 56 -8.23 14.76 21.33
C SER A 56 -8.93 15.98 20.74
N ASP A 57 -8.35 17.16 20.92
CA ASP A 57 -8.78 18.37 20.22
C ASP A 57 -8.41 18.29 18.74
N THR A 58 -9.20 18.95 17.89
CA THR A 58 -8.86 19.11 16.47
C THR A 58 -7.57 19.93 16.34
N PRO A 59 -6.52 19.45 15.66
CA PRO A 59 -5.27 20.18 15.55
C PRO A 59 -5.36 21.34 14.54
N GLU A 60 -4.63 22.43 14.79
CA GLU A 60 -4.54 23.57 13.87
C GLU A 60 -3.31 23.42 12.94
N PRO A 61 -3.43 23.69 11.63
CA PRO A 61 -2.31 23.58 10.71
C PRO A 61 -1.30 24.74 10.86
N GLY A 62 -0.04 24.39 11.11
CA GLY A 62 1.08 25.33 11.08
C GLY A 62 1.59 25.63 9.65
N PRO A 63 2.66 26.42 9.49
CA PRO A 63 3.19 26.78 8.17
C PRO A 63 3.51 25.55 7.30
N GLY A 64 3.05 25.56 6.05
CA GLY A 64 3.23 24.46 5.09
C GLY A 64 2.44 23.18 5.39
N GLN A 65 1.61 23.17 6.45
CA GLN A 65 0.79 22.03 6.83
C GLN A 65 -0.65 22.16 6.31
N VAL A 66 -1.24 21.03 5.99
CA VAL A 66 -2.62 20.87 5.58
C VAL A 66 -3.33 20.00 6.60
N LEU A 67 -4.49 20.45 7.07
CA LEU A 67 -5.39 19.67 7.90
C LEU A 67 -6.39 18.96 6.98
N VAL A 68 -6.35 17.63 6.97
CA VAL A 68 -7.27 16.80 6.20
C VAL A 68 -8.27 16.17 7.14
N ARG A 69 -9.57 16.33 6.86
CA ARG A 69 -10.62 15.50 7.44
C ARG A 69 -10.67 14.19 6.65
N LEU A 70 -10.22 13.12 7.27
CA LEU A 70 -10.24 11.80 6.65
C LEU A 70 -11.67 11.28 6.57
N ARG A 71 -12.00 10.65 5.44
CA ARG A 71 -13.32 10.07 5.13
C ARG A 71 -13.24 8.56 4.97
N ALA A 72 -12.08 8.05 4.59
CA ALA A 72 -11.83 6.63 4.52
C ALA A 72 -10.35 6.31 4.69
N SER A 73 -10.06 5.14 5.24
CA SER A 73 -8.74 4.51 5.30
C SER A 73 -8.81 3.08 4.80
N ALA A 74 -7.73 2.54 4.24
CA ALA A 74 -7.73 1.18 3.70
C ALA A 74 -6.65 0.30 4.31
N LEU A 75 -6.99 -0.97 4.52
CA LEU A 75 -6.06 -1.97 5.04
C LEU A 75 -5.12 -2.49 3.96
N ASN A 76 -3.86 -2.68 4.35
CA ASN A 76 -2.80 -3.34 3.60
C ASN A 76 -2.13 -4.42 4.46
N TYR A 77 -1.45 -5.37 3.81
CA TYR A 77 -0.72 -6.41 4.53
C TYR A 77 0.42 -5.84 5.41
N ALA A 78 1.00 -4.71 4.99
CA ALA A 78 1.97 -3.98 5.78
C ALA A 78 1.39 -3.51 7.13
N ASP A 79 0.11 -3.12 7.18
CA ASP A 79 -0.55 -2.70 8.43
C ASP A 79 -0.68 -3.86 9.42
N LEU A 80 -0.96 -5.08 8.93
CA LEU A 80 -0.90 -6.28 9.77
C LEU A 80 0.52 -6.59 10.23
N SER A 81 1.53 -6.31 9.41
CA SER A 81 2.93 -6.57 9.74
C SER A 81 3.48 -5.59 10.78
N PHE A 82 3.10 -4.31 10.68
CA PHE A 82 3.33 -3.33 11.74
C PHE A 82 2.60 -3.76 13.00
N LEU A 83 1.33 -4.13 12.85
CA LEU A 83 0.54 -4.55 13.99
C LEU A 83 1.15 -5.77 14.68
N ALA A 84 1.68 -6.77 13.96
CA ALA A 84 2.35 -7.95 14.50
C ALA A 84 3.76 -7.70 15.09
N GLY A 85 4.31 -6.49 14.96
CA GLY A 85 5.69 -6.20 15.35
C GLY A 85 6.75 -6.81 14.42
N HIS A 86 6.36 -7.30 13.24
CA HIS A 86 7.29 -7.81 12.22
C HIS A 86 8.01 -6.69 11.46
N MET A 87 7.48 -5.46 11.52
CA MET A 87 8.12 -4.27 10.98
C MET A 87 8.30 -3.20 12.07
N PRO A 88 9.42 -2.45 12.03
CA PRO A 88 9.66 -1.39 12.99
C PRO A 88 8.59 -0.30 12.88
N HIS A 89 8.08 0.15 14.01
CA HIS A 89 7.13 1.25 14.11
C HIS A 89 7.36 2.04 15.40
N ALA A 90 6.85 3.27 15.45
CA ALA A 90 6.91 4.07 16.67
C ALA A 90 5.85 3.61 17.71
N GLU A 91 6.17 3.73 18.99
CA GLU A 91 5.22 3.37 20.07
C GLU A 91 4.04 4.35 20.13
N GLY A 92 2.81 3.82 20.29
CA GLY A 92 1.60 4.62 20.39
C GLY A 92 1.14 5.26 19.08
N LEU A 93 1.65 4.77 17.94
CA LEU A 93 1.37 5.30 16.61
C LEU A 93 -0.09 5.14 16.21
N ILE A 94 -0.63 6.10 15.49
CA ILE A 94 -1.88 5.92 14.74
C ILE A 94 -1.60 5.02 13.52
N PRO A 95 -2.30 3.89 13.32
CA PRO A 95 -1.98 2.96 12.25
C PRO A 95 -2.58 3.39 10.89
N LEU A 96 -2.34 2.54 9.89
CA LEU A 96 -2.76 2.64 8.48
C LEU A 96 -1.95 3.60 7.62
N LEU A 97 -1.51 3.07 6.48
CA LEU A 97 -0.77 3.78 5.44
C LEU A 97 -1.67 4.64 4.54
N ASP A 98 -2.86 4.13 4.25
CA ASP A 98 -3.73 4.64 3.20
C ASP A 98 -4.89 5.45 3.78
N GLY A 99 -5.17 6.62 3.20
CA GLY A 99 -6.33 7.42 3.55
C GLY A 99 -6.73 8.40 2.45
N ALA A 100 -7.99 8.77 2.44
CA ALA A 100 -8.54 9.82 1.57
C ALA A 100 -9.58 10.64 2.33
N GLY A 101 -9.79 11.86 1.88
CA GLY A 101 -10.76 12.76 2.47
C GLY A 101 -10.71 14.15 1.86
N GLU A 102 -10.98 15.14 2.69
CA GLU A 102 -11.17 16.53 2.27
C GLU A 102 -10.27 17.46 3.08
N VAL A 103 -9.68 18.45 2.42
CA VAL A 103 -8.93 19.50 3.12
C VAL A 103 -9.89 20.32 3.96
N ALA A 104 -9.70 20.29 5.28
CA ALA A 104 -10.49 21.06 6.24
C ALA A 104 -9.93 22.47 6.44
N ALA A 105 -8.61 22.61 6.49
CA ALA A 105 -7.91 23.88 6.63
C ALA A 105 -6.47 23.80 6.12
N VAL A 106 -5.88 24.95 5.81
CA VAL A 106 -4.47 25.07 5.38
C VAL A 106 -3.75 26.09 6.24
N GLY A 107 -2.49 25.80 6.57
CA GLY A 107 -1.64 26.72 7.30
C GLY A 107 -0.93 27.74 6.39
N PRO A 108 -0.20 28.70 6.98
CA PRO A 108 0.49 29.74 6.21
C PRO A 108 1.47 29.17 5.18
N GLY A 109 1.49 29.74 3.97
CA GLY A 109 2.44 29.39 2.92
C GLY A 109 2.10 28.14 2.10
N VAL A 110 1.03 27.42 2.43
CA VAL A 110 0.48 26.37 1.56
C VAL A 110 -0.04 27.00 0.27
N GLN A 111 0.33 26.44 -0.87
CA GLN A 111 -0.07 26.95 -2.19
C GLN A 111 -0.80 25.90 -3.04
N ARG A 112 -0.60 24.61 -2.74
CA ARG A 112 -1.15 23.52 -3.55
C ARG A 112 -2.61 23.18 -3.25
N TRP A 113 -3.10 23.56 -2.07
CA TRP A 113 -4.39 23.10 -1.54
C TRP A 113 -5.19 24.22 -0.90
N GLN A 114 -6.50 24.06 -0.91
CA GLN A 114 -7.47 24.90 -0.21
C GLN A 114 -8.56 24.05 0.46
N ALA A 115 -9.29 24.63 1.41
CA ALA A 115 -10.41 23.95 2.05
C ALA A 115 -11.46 23.50 1.02
N GLY A 116 -11.95 22.28 1.17
CA GLY A 116 -12.88 21.64 0.22
C GLY A 116 -12.23 20.72 -0.81
N ASP A 117 -10.91 20.80 -1.00
CA ASP A 117 -10.23 19.94 -1.97
C ASP A 117 -10.26 18.47 -1.52
N ARG A 118 -10.63 17.57 -2.44
CA ARG A 118 -10.59 16.12 -2.19
C ARG A 118 -9.20 15.57 -2.43
N VAL A 119 -8.64 14.91 -1.43
CA VAL A 119 -7.23 14.50 -1.40
C VAL A 119 -7.04 13.05 -0.99
N ILE A 120 -5.98 12.47 -1.52
CA ILE A 120 -5.45 11.15 -1.18
C ILE A 120 -4.13 11.35 -0.46
N ALA A 121 -3.95 10.66 0.67
CA ALA A 121 -2.69 10.65 1.40
C ALA A 121 -1.64 9.82 0.65
N ASN A 122 -0.49 10.43 0.37
CA ASN A 122 0.68 9.71 -0.15
C ASN A 122 1.37 8.97 1.01
N PRO A 123 1.56 7.65 0.99
CA PRO A 123 2.17 6.94 2.12
C PRO A 123 3.55 7.50 2.53
N HIS A 124 4.36 7.96 1.57
CA HIS A 124 5.67 8.60 1.83
C HIS A 124 5.58 10.13 1.83
N GLN A 125 5.55 10.74 3.01
CA GLN A 125 5.30 12.19 3.16
C GLN A 125 6.45 13.10 2.70
N ASN A 126 7.66 12.55 2.50
CA ASN A 126 8.87 13.30 2.12
C ASN A 126 9.57 12.79 0.84
N TRP A 127 8.97 11.86 0.08
CA TRP A 127 9.53 11.37 -1.17
C TRP A 127 8.79 11.98 -2.37
N LEU A 128 9.33 13.09 -2.89
CA LEU A 128 8.65 13.86 -3.92
C LEU A 128 8.75 13.23 -5.32
N ALA A 129 9.95 12.82 -5.73
CA ALA A 129 10.20 12.25 -7.05
C ALA A 129 11.52 11.48 -7.10
N GLY A 130 11.69 10.69 -8.16
CA GLY A 130 12.96 10.04 -8.50
C GLY A 130 13.37 8.93 -7.53
N GLU A 131 14.67 8.69 -7.44
CA GLU A 131 15.21 7.63 -6.58
C GLU A 131 14.97 7.90 -5.09
N LEU A 132 14.64 6.85 -4.35
CA LEU A 132 14.61 6.92 -2.89
C LEU A 132 16.03 7.16 -2.38
N ARG A 133 16.22 8.22 -1.59
CA ARG A 133 17.50 8.58 -0.96
C ARG A 133 17.36 8.53 0.56
N PRO A 134 18.45 8.30 1.31
CA PRO A 134 18.39 8.21 2.78
C PRO A 134 17.65 9.38 3.48
N PRO A 135 17.78 10.66 3.05
CA PRO A 135 17.01 11.76 3.65
C PRO A 135 15.49 11.69 3.42
N ASN A 136 15.07 10.96 2.37
CA ASN A 136 13.67 10.74 2.02
C ASN A 136 13.15 9.43 2.64
N TYR A 137 13.95 8.78 3.49
CA TYR A 137 13.56 7.57 4.19
C TYR A 137 12.89 7.95 5.52
N GLY A 138 11.76 7.29 5.84
CA GLY A 138 11.26 7.27 7.22
C GLY A 138 10.12 8.23 7.57
N ALA A 139 9.48 8.91 6.62
CA ALA A 139 8.20 9.60 6.86
C ALA A 139 7.03 8.81 6.25
N VAL A 140 6.91 7.54 6.65
CA VAL A 140 5.87 6.64 6.17
C VAL A 140 4.70 6.61 7.15
N LEU A 141 3.51 6.99 6.69
CA LEU A 141 2.26 6.96 7.44
C LEU A 141 1.99 5.57 8.02
N GLY A 142 1.55 5.48 9.28
CA GLY A 142 1.21 4.22 9.94
C GLY A 142 2.39 3.30 10.24
N GLY A 143 3.62 3.71 9.92
CA GLY A 143 4.86 3.03 10.29
C GLY A 143 5.78 3.88 11.16
N MET A 144 6.36 4.93 10.59
CA MET A 144 7.33 5.79 11.30
C MET A 144 6.71 7.08 11.83
N ILE A 145 5.58 7.50 11.26
CA ILE A 145 4.78 8.67 11.64
C ILE A 145 3.30 8.28 11.69
N ASP A 146 2.48 9.10 12.36
CA ASP A 146 1.06 8.82 12.53
C ASP A 146 0.34 8.63 11.19
N GLY A 147 -0.41 7.54 11.10
CA GLY A 147 -1.15 7.11 9.94
C GLY A 147 -2.52 7.77 9.77
N THR A 148 -3.45 7.01 9.23
CA THR A 148 -4.73 7.50 8.73
C THR A 148 -5.94 7.02 9.52
N LEU A 149 -5.80 6.10 10.49
CA LEU A 149 -6.94 5.66 11.31
C LEU A 149 -7.33 6.68 12.41
N ARG A 150 -7.75 7.88 11.98
CA ARG A 150 -8.15 9.05 12.76
C ARG A 150 -9.08 9.96 11.97
N ASP A 151 -9.83 10.84 12.64
CA ASP A 151 -10.75 11.78 11.96
C ASP A 151 -10.01 12.88 11.20
N TYR A 152 -8.90 13.39 11.76
CA TYR A 152 -8.12 14.48 11.16
C TYR A 152 -6.62 14.18 11.14
N ALA A 153 -5.97 14.51 10.02
CA ALA A 153 -4.54 14.37 9.83
C ALA A 153 -3.88 15.71 9.48
N LEU A 154 -2.82 16.05 10.20
CA LEU A 154 -1.87 17.09 9.77
C LEU A 154 -0.77 16.47 8.93
N VAL A 155 -0.61 16.98 7.71
CA VAL A 155 0.38 16.52 6.75
C VAL A 155 1.02 17.72 6.03
N PRO A 156 2.27 17.63 5.55
CA PRO A 156 2.81 18.64 4.64
C PRO A 156 1.99 18.74 3.34
N GLU A 157 1.96 19.89 2.67
CA GLU A 157 1.27 20.05 1.38
C GLU A 157 1.79 19.10 0.27
N THR A 158 2.99 18.55 0.45
CA THR A 158 3.61 17.54 -0.43
C THR A 158 3.24 16.11 -0.05
N GLY A 159 2.49 15.91 1.02
CA GLY A 159 2.02 14.62 1.51
C GLY A 159 0.71 14.15 0.88
N LEU A 160 0.19 14.89 -0.11
CA LEU A 160 -1.13 14.73 -0.68
C LEU A 160 -1.09 14.71 -2.21
N ALA A 161 -2.04 14.00 -2.80
CA ALA A 161 -2.37 14.04 -4.23
C ALA A 161 -3.88 14.25 -4.40
N ALA A 162 -4.30 14.75 -5.57
CA ALA A 162 -5.71 15.03 -5.84
C ALA A 162 -6.50 13.75 -6.07
N THR A 163 -7.72 13.69 -5.52
CA THR A 163 -8.61 12.54 -5.73
C THR A 163 -9.20 12.55 -7.14
N PRO A 164 -9.16 11.45 -7.91
CA PRO A 164 -9.90 11.32 -9.16
C PRO A 164 -11.40 11.59 -8.96
N GLU A 165 -11.98 12.46 -9.77
CA GLU A 165 -13.37 12.94 -9.59
C GLU A 165 -14.42 11.83 -9.56
N HIS A 166 -14.21 10.75 -10.34
CA HIS A 166 -15.17 9.65 -10.47
C HIS A 166 -15.15 8.68 -9.28
N LEU A 167 -14.20 8.81 -8.36
CA LEU A 167 -14.03 7.89 -7.23
C LEU A 167 -14.69 8.42 -5.95
N SER A 168 -15.29 7.52 -5.17
CA SER A 168 -15.67 7.79 -3.78
C SER A 168 -14.43 7.89 -2.88
N ASP A 169 -14.57 8.37 -1.65
CA ASP A 169 -13.44 8.45 -0.72
C ASP A 169 -12.97 7.04 -0.31
N GLU A 170 -13.85 6.05 -0.22
CA GLU A 170 -13.49 4.65 0.01
C GLU A 170 -12.66 4.07 -1.13
N GLU A 171 -13.03 4.37 -2.38
CA GLU A 171 -12.26 3.96 -3.55
C GLU A 171 -10.92 4.70 -3.60
N ALA A 172 -10.90 5.99 -3.32
CA ALA A 172 -9.69 6.80 -3.30
C ALA A 172 -8.69 6.31 -2.25
N ALA A 173 -9.16 6.00 -1.03
CA ALA A 173 -8.35 5.44 0.04
C ALA A 173 -7.80 4.06 -0.30
N ALA A 174 -8.42 3.30 -1.20
CA ALA A 174 -7.95 1.97 -1.57
C ALA A 174 -6.76 1.96 -2.56
N LEU A 175 -6.36 3.12 -3.09
CA LEU A 175 -5.32 3.26 -4.11
C LEU A 175 -3.87 3.28 -3.61
N PRO A 176 -3.48 4.03 -2.55
CA PRO A 176 -2.10 4.50 -2.46
C PRO A 176 -1.07 3.41 -2.27
N CYS A 177 -1.18 2.55 -1.27
CA CYS A 177 -0.20 1.49 -1.06
C CYS A 177 -0.30 0.43 -2.17
N ALA A 178 -1.46 -0.20 -2.32
CA ALA A 178 -1.62 -1.35 -3.19
C ALA A 178 -1.50 -0.99 -4.69
N GLY A 179 -2.14 0.11 -5.10
CA GLY A 179 -2.10 0.61 -6.47
C GLY A 179 -0.70 1.09 -6.83
N LEU A 180 -0.07 1.92 -6.00
CA LEU A 180 1.25 2.48 -6.34
C LEU A 180 2.33 1.41 -6.41
N THR A 181 2.28 0.41 -5.52
CA THR A 181 3.14 -0.77 -5.60
C THR A 181 2.95 -1.54 -6.92
N ALA A 182 1.71 -1.77 -7.35
CA ALA A 182 1.42 -2.45 -8.61
C ALA A 182 1.87 -1.61 -9.82
N TRP A 183 1.53 -0.32 -9.84
CA TRP A 183 1.93 0.64 -10.86
C TRP A 183 3.45 0.63 -11.04
N ASN A 184 4.19 0.85 -9.96
CA ASN A 184 5.65 0.85 -10.02
C ASN A 184 6.23 -0.51 -10.33
N SER A 185 5.53 -1.62 -10.13
CA SER A 185 6.00 -2.93 -10.61
C SER A 185 5.97 -3.02 -12.14
N ILE A 186 4.91 -2.49 -12.78
CA ILE A 186 4.78 -2.38 -14.24
C ILE A 186 5.80 -1.38 -14.80
N MET A 187 6.02 -0.26 -14.10
CA MET A 187 6.95 0.80 -14.51
C MET A 187 8.43 0.45 -14.26
N GLY A 188 8.73 -0.69 -13.63
CA GLY A 188 10.10 -1.17 -13.41
C GLY A 188 10.78 -0.72 -12.11
N GLY A 189 10.01 -0.22 -11.15
CA GLY A 189 10.39 0.27 -9.81
C GLY A 189 11.12 1.61 -9.87
N PRO A 190 11.14 2.42 -8.81
CA PRO A 190 11.97 3.64 -8.77
C PRO A 190 13.44 3.31 -8.39
N PRO A 191 14.45 3.79 -9.14
CA PRO A 191 14.35 4.51 -10.42
C PRO A 191 13.80 3.61 -11.52
N HIS A 192 12.93 4.15 -12.37
CA HIS A 192 12.31 3.40 -13.48
C HIS A 192 13.37 2.67 -14.30
N ARG A 193 13.36 1.34 -14.23
CA ARG A 193 14.29 0.50 -14.99
C ARG A 193 13.74 0.29 -16.38
N ARG A 194 12.91 -0.74 -16.53
CA ARG A 194 12.28 -1.11 -17.79
C ARG A 194 10.79 -1.18 -17.54
N VAL A 195 10.01 -0.43 -18.30
CA VAL A 195 8.55 -0.52 -18.29
C VAL A 195 8.13 -1.81 -19.01
N CYS A 196 7.03 -2.45 -18.60
CA CYS A 196 6.45 -3.53 -19.39
C CYS A 196 5.97 -3.00 -20.75
N ALA A 197 6.30 -3.72 -21.82
CA ALA A 197 5.86 -3.38 -23.17
C ALA A 197 4.58 -4.14 -23.55
N PRO A 198 3.76 -3.60 -24.48
CA PRO A 198 2.65 -4.35 -25.06
C PRO A 198 3.09 -5.72 -25.61
N GLY A 199 2.29 -6.75 -25.37
CA GLY A 199 2.59 -8.14 -25.75
C GLY A 199 3.48 -8.89 -24.77
N GLU A 200 4.12 -8.22 -23.80
CA GLU A 200 4.82 -8.91 -22.71
C GLU A 200 3.85 -9.63 -21.78
N SER A 201 4.37 -10.63 -21.07
CA SER A 201 3.59 -11.44 -20.13
C SER A 201 3.92 -11.13 -18.67
N VAL A 202 2.90 -10.98 -17.84
CA VAL A 202 2.98 -10.64 -16.42
C VAL A 202 2.33 -11.73 -15.58
N LEU A 203 3.04 -12.25 -14.58
CA LEU A 203 2.50 -13.13 -13.57
C LEU A 203 1.92 -12.33 -12.39
N VAL A 204 0.62 -12.52 -12.14
CA VAL A 204 -0.17 -11.91 -11.07
C VAL A 204 -0.43 -12.94 -9.97
N GLN A 205 -0.07 -12.66 -8.72
CA GLN A 205 -0.23 -13.62 -7.63
C GLN A 205 -1.38 -13.26 -6.68
N GLY A 206 -2.47 -14.03 -6.74
CA GLY A 206 -3.59 -13.92 -5.81
C GLY A 206 -4.67 -12.92 -6.22
N THR A 207 -5.55 -12.62 -5.28
CA THR A 207 -6.70 -11.71 -5.46
C THR A 207 -6.71 -10.56 -4.45
N GLY A 208 -5.58 -10.28 -3.80
CA GLY A 208 -5.47 -9.13 -2.89
C GLY A 208 -5.32 -7.81 -3.65
N GLY A 209 -5.31 -6.69 -2.92
CA GLY A 209 -5.22 -5.34 -3.50
C GLY A 209 -4.14 -5.18 -4.59
N VAL A 210 -2.87 -5.46 -4.27
CA VAL A 210 -1.75 -5.34 -5.23
C VAL A 210 -1.99 -6.19 -6.47
N ALA A 211 -2.48 -7.42 -6.31
CA ALA A 211 -2.70 -8.34 -7.41
C ALA A 211 -3.79 -7.85 -8.38
N LEU A 212 -4.90 -7.32 -7.85
CA LEU A 212 -5.98 -6.81 -8.70
C LEU A 212 -5.61 -5.51 -9.40
N PHE A 213 -4.85 -4.61 -8.76
CA PHE A 213 -4.29 -3.45 -9.46
C PHE A 213 -3.26 -3.86 -10.52
N LEU A 214 -2.41 -4.84 -10.21
CA LEU A 214 -1.43 -5.35 -11.17
C LEU A 214 -2.10 -5.94 -12.40
N LEU A 215 -3.21 -6.69 -12.22
CA LEU A 215 -4.00 -7.18 -13.35
C LEU A 215 -4.52 -6.01 -14.20
N GLN A 216 -5.15 -5.00 -13.58
CA GLN A 216 -5.67 -3.83 -14.29
C GLN A 216 -4.55 -3.09 -15.06
N PHE A 217 -3.42 -2.81 -14.41
CA PHE A 217 -2.31 -2.10 -15.05
C PHE A 217 -1.59 -2.93 -16.10
N ALA A 218 -1.49 -4.25 -15.93
CA ALA A 218 -0.95 -5.13 -16.97
C ALA A 218 -1.85 -5.11 -18.22
N LYS A 219 -3.18 -5.19 -18.05
CA LYS A 219 -4.11 -5.08 -19.19
C LYS A 219 -4.06 -3.71 -19.83
N LEU A 220 -3.97 -2.64 -19.03
CA LEU A 220 -3.80 -1.28 -19.53
C LEU A 220 -2.50 -1.12 -20.35
N ALA A 221 -1.40 -1.75 -19.92
CA ALA A 221 -0.12 -1.74 -20.63
C ALA A 221 -0.10 -2.65 -21.88
N GLY A 222 -1.21 -3.31 -22.21
CA GLY A 222 -1.29 -4.24 -23.34
C GLY A 222 -0.55 -5.56 -23.09
N CYS A 223 -0.30 -5.92 -21.83
CA CYS A 223 0.35 -7.17 -21.46
C CYS A 223 -0.65 -8.34 -21.41
N ARG A 224 -0.10 -9.55 -21.57
CA ARG A 224 -0.78 -10.81 -21.25
C ARG A 224 -0.63 -11.11 -19.76
N ALA A 225 -1.73 -11.19 -19.02
CA ALA A 225 -1.74 -11.46 -17.59
C ALA A 225 -2.05 -12.95 -17.32
N ILE A 226 -1.14 -13.63 -16.62
CA ILE A 226 -1.36 -14.98 -16.09
C ILE A 226 -1.53 -14.85 -14.58
N ALA A 227 -2.67 -15.28 -14.04
CA ALA A 227 -2.98 -15.10 -12.63
C ALA A 227 -2.93 -16.42 -11.85
N LEU A 228 -2.46 -16.35 -10.60
CA LEU A 228 -2.51 -17.44 -9.64
C LEU A 228 -3.61 -17.19 -8.62
N THR A 229 -4.32 -18.23 -8.21
CA THR A 229 -5.33 -18.14 -7.15
C THR A 229 -5.51 -19.48 -6.42
N SER A 230 -6.41 -19.51 -5.43
CA SER A 230 -6.60 -20.64 -4.52
C SER A 230 -7.96 -21.33 -4.57
N THR A 231 -8.96 -20.74 -5.24
CA THR A 231 -10.29 -21.33 -5.37
C THR A 231 -10.85 -21.13 -6.77
N ALA A 232 -11.81 -21.98 -7.15
CA ALA A 232 -12.49 -21.89 -8.43
C ALA A 232 -13.28 -20.58 -8.58
N GLU A 233 -13.95 -20.09 -7.52
CA GLU A 233 -14.69 -18.83 -7.60
C GLU A 233 -13.75 -17.65 -7.86
N LYS A 234 -12.61 -17.60 -7.16
CA LYS A 234 -11.58 -16.59 -7.38
C LYS A 234 -10.94 -16.71 -8.76
N ALA A 235 -10.88 -17.90 -9.34
CA ALA A 235 -10.37 -18.10 -10.69
C ALA A 235 -11.30 -17.48 -11.73
N GLU A 236 -12.60 -17.71 -11.59
CA GLU A 236 -13.59 -17.12 -12.51
C GLU A 236 -13.64 -15.60 -12.41
N PHE A 237 -13.61 -15.08 -11.18
CA PHE A 237 -13.52 -13.65 -10.90
C PHE A 237 -12.35 -12.96 -11.65
N LEU A 238 -11.19 -13.63 -11.71
CA LEU A 238 -9.99 -13.11 -12.40
C LEU A 238 -10.15 -13.16 -13.94
N ARG A 239 -10.78 -14.20 -14.49
CA ARG A 239 -11.06 -14.30 -15.93
C ARG A 239 -12.00 -13.20 -16.40
N GLU A 240 -13.08 -12.96 -15.66
CA GLU A 240 -14.03 -11.86 -15.93
C GLU A 240 -13.36 -10.49 -15.96
N ARG A 241 -12.23 -10.34 -15.24
CA ARG A 241 -11.44 -9.10 -15.15
C ARG A 241 -10.26 -9.05 -16.11
N GLY A 242 -10.23 -9.95 -17.09
CA GLY A 242 -9.29 -9.91 -18.21
C GLY A 242 -7.99 -10.67 -17.98
N ALA A 243 -7.88 -11.53 -16.96
CA ALA A 243 -6.77 -12.48 -16.89
C ALA A 243 -6.82 -13.43 -18.11
N ASP A 244 -5.74 -13.50 -18.88
CA ASP A 244 -5.65 -14.31 -20.10
C ASP A 244 -5.50 -15.81 -19.79
N ALA A 245 -5.00 -16.14 -18.60
CA ALA A 245 -4.99 -17.48 -18.04
C ALA A 245 -5.00 -17.42 -16.52
N VAL A 246 -5.55 -18.46 -15.88
CA VAL A 246 -5.61 -18.56 -14.41
C VAL A 246 -5.22 -19.97 -13.96
N ILE A 247 -4.34 -20.07 -12.97
CA ILE A 247 -3.90 -21.32 -12.35
C ILE A 247 -4.35 -21.35 -10.89
N ASN A 248 -4.98 -22.45 -10.47
CA ASN A 248 -5.22 -22.72 -9.06
C ASN A 248 -3.99 -23.41 -8.45
N TYR A 249 -3.21 -22.68 -7.64
CA TYR A 249 -1.97 -23.21 -7.07
C TYR A 249 -2.20 -24.26 -5.97
N ARG A 250 -3.43 -24.41 -5.46
CA ARG A 250 -3.77 -25.50 -4.51
C ARG A 250 -3.97 -26.83 -5.21
N GLU A 251 -4.40 -26.81 -6.47
CA GLU A 251 -4.56 -27.99 -7.31
C GLU A 251 -3.26 -28.36 -8.02
N ASN A 252 -2.41 -27.36 -8.30
CA ASN A 252 -1.10 -27.54 -8.89
C ASN A 252 -0.02 -26.75 -8.14
N SER A 253 0.75 -27.45 -7.30
CA SER A 253 1.87 -26.86 -6.58
C SER A 253 3.07 -26.55 -7.48
N ALA A 254 3.21 -27.21 -8.63
CA ALA A 254 4.23 -26.95 -9.65
C ALA A 254 3.76 -25.89 -10.67
N TRP A 255 3.08 -24.85 -10.19
CA TRP A 255 2.47 -23.83 -11.04
C TRP A 255 3.49 -23.08 -11.91
N GLY A 256 4.77 -23.03 -11.51
CA GLY A 256 5.83 -22.44 -12.31
C GLY A 256 6.04 -23.17 -13.65
N ASP A 257 5.89 -24.50 -13.66
CA ASP A 257 5.89 -25.28 -14.92
C ASP A 257 4.70 -24.91 -15.80
N SER A 258 3.51 -24.82 -15.22
CA SER A 258 2.30 -24.46 -15.97
C SER A 258 2.37 -23.05 -16.54
N VAL A 259 3.00 -22.10 -15.84
CA VAL A 259 3.24 -20.76 -16.39
C VAL A 259 4.17 -20.84 -17.61
N VAL A 260 5.23 -21.65 -17.53
CA VAL A 260 6.16 -21.88 -18.66
C VAL A 260 5.42 -22.53 -19.83
N GLU A 261 4.57 -23.52 -19.59
CA GLU A 261 3.75 -24.18 -20.62
C GLU A 261 2.78 -23.19 -21.29
N LEU A 262 2.04 -22.40 -20.52
CA LEU A 262 1.09 -21.39 -21.01
C LEU A 262 1.76 -20.29 -21.85
N THR A 263 3.07 -20.09 -21.66
CA THR A 263 3.90 -19.15 -22.40
C THR A 263 4.73 -19.81 -23.50
N GLY A 264 4.38 -21.04 -23.90
CA GLY A 264 5.03 -21.76 -25.01
C GLY A 264 6.48 -22.14 -24.71
N GLY A 265 6.79 -22.48 -23.45
CA GLY A 265 8.14 -22.83 -23.00
C GLY A 265 9.03 -21.63 -22.66
N ARG A 266 8.55 -20.39 -22.85
CA ARG A 266 9.37 -19.18 -22.68
C ARG A 266 9.47 -18.73 -21.22
N GLY A 267 8.37 -18.77 -20.48
CA GLY A 267 8.20 -18.09 -19.19
C GLY A 267 7.72 -16.63 -19.34
N VAL A 268 7.33 -16.01 -18.22
CA VAL A 268 6.83 -14.62 -18.19
C VAL A 268 7.94 -13.58 -18.24
N ASP A 269 7.64 -12.39 -18.77
CA ASP A 269 8.58 -11.26 -18.84
C ASP A 269 8.75 -10.55 -17.47
N LEU A 270 7.67 -10.51 -16.68
CA LEU A 270 7.66 -9.97 -15.30
C LEU A 270 6.85 -10.90 -14.39
N ALA A 271 7.42 -11.24 -13.23
CA ALA A 271 6.64 -11.75 -12.11
C ALA A 271 6.68 -10.77 -10.94
N VAL A 272 5.53 -10.54 -10.31
CA VAL A 272 5.43 -9.73 -9.08
C VAL A 272 5.25 -10.68 -7.90
N GLU A 273 6.32 -10.82 -7.13
CA GLU A 273 6.43 -11.76 -6.01
C GLU A 273 5.86 -11.14 -4.73
N LEU A 274 4.74 -11.70 -4.28
CA LEU A 274 4.00 -11.25 -3.10
C LEU A 274 4.04 -12.28 -1.97
N GLY A 275 4.28 -13.55 -2.25
CA GLY A 275 4.19 -14.64 -1.29
C GLY A 275 5.45 -14.82 -0.44
N GLY A 276 6.63 -14.52 -0.98
CA GLY A 276 7.90 -14.64 -0.26
C GLY A 276 8.52 -16.05 -0.38
N PRO A 277 9.21 -16.56 0.65
CA PRO A 277 10.04 -17.76 0.54
C PRO A 277 9.31 -19.02 0.03
N GLY A 278 8.02 -19.18 0.35
CA GLY A 278 7.23 -20.34 -0.09
C GLY A 278 6.83 -20.35 -1.56
N THR A 279 6.82 -19.19 -2.22
CA THR A 279 6.41 -19.03 -3.63
C THR A 279 7.57 -18.64 -4.55
N LEU A 280 8.62 -18.05 -3.98
CA LEU A 280 9.77 -17.54 -4.71
C LEU A 280 10.43 -18.58 -5.66
N PRO A 281 10.63 -19.86 -5.28
CA PRO A 281 11.24 -20.84 -6.19
C PRO A 281 10.44 -21.05 -7.48
N GLU A 282 9.11 -21.16 -7.36
CA GLU A 282 8.23 -21.32 -8.51
C GLU A 282 8.11 -20.01 -9.32
N SER A 283 8.21 -18.85 -8.69
CA SER A 283 8.30 -17.56 -9.40
C SER A 283 9.56 -17.47 -10.25
N ILE A 284 10.72 -17.83 -9.68
CA ILE A 284 11.99 -17.86 -10.42
C ILE A 284 11.89 -18.83 -11.60
N LYS A 285 11.19 -19.95 -11.42
CA LYS A 285 10.92 -20.94 -12.46
C LYS A 285 10.00 -20.40 -13.56
N ALA A 286 8.95 -19.67 -13.20
CA ALA A 286 7.97 -19.09 -14.11
C ALA A 286 8.54 -17.97 -15.00
N VAL A 287 9.56 -17.25 -14.54
CA VAL A 287 10.16 -16.12 -15.28
C VAL A 287 11.10 -16.62 -16.38
N ARG A 288 11.04 -15.99 -17.57
CA ARG A 288 11.92 -16.33 -18.70
C ARG A 288 13.39 -15.98 -18.44
N PRO A 289 14.35 -16.59 -19.15
CA PRO A 289 15.71 -16.05 -19.23
C PRO A 289 15.72 -14.56 -19.63
N GLY A 290 16.47 -13.74 -18.89
CA GLY A 290 16.52 -12.29 -19.00
C GLY A 290 15.25 -11.56 -18.56
N GLY A 291 14.34 -12.24 -17.85
CA GLY A 291 13.11 -11.67 -17.31
C GLY A 291 13.34 -10.92 -16.00
N ARG A 292 12.24 -10.36 -15.46
CA ARG A 292 12.26 -9.52 -14.26
C ARG A 292 11.42 -10.13 -13.14
N LEU A 293 11.90 -9.99 -11.91
CA LEU A 293 11.18 -10.38 -10.71
C LEU A 293 11.10 -9.18 -9.75
N ALA A 294 9.89 -8.67 -9.54
CA ALA A 294 9.62 -7.62 -8.57
C ALA A 294 9.37 -8.26 -7.20
N LEU A 295 10.29 -8.10 -6.26
CA LEU A 295 10.17 -8.57 -4.89
C LEU A 295 9.42 -7.52 -4.07
N ILE A 296 8.16 -7.79 -3.74
CA ILE A 296 7.27 -6.81 -3.11
C ILE A 296 6.92 -7.18 -1.68
N GLY A 297 6.61 -8.44 -1.41
CA GLY A 297 6.09 -8.82 -0.09
C GLY A 297 6.30 -10.28 0.27
N ILE A 298 5.95 -10.58 1.52
CA ILE A 298 6.03 -11.90 2.15
C ILE A 298 4.67 -12.32 2.70
N VAL A 299 3.62 -12.09 1.91
CA VAL A 299 2.23 -12.44 2.27
C VAL A 299 2.15 -13.92 2.62
N GLY A 300 2.86 -14.80 1.93
CA GLY A 300 2.88 -16.25 2.19
C GLY A 300 3.59 -16.67 3.49
N GLY A 301 4.21 -15.74 4.21
CA GLY A 301 4.85 -15.97 5.50
C GLY A 301 6.35 -15.69 5.50
N MET A 302 6.93 -15.67 6.71
CA MET A 302 8.38 -15.56 6.90
C MET A 302 9.08 -16.90 6.64
N GLY A 303 10.34 -16.84 6.24
CA GLY A 303 11.16 -18.02 5.96
C GLY A 303 12.55 -17.63 5.48
N SER A 304 13.33 -18.61 5.05
CA SER A 304 14.68 -18.42 4.52
C SER A 304 14.73 -18.67 3.01
N VAL A 305 15.65 -17.98 2.34
CA VAL A 305 16.01 -18.24 0.94
C VAL A 305 17.41 -18.84 0.94
N ASP A 306 17.52 -20.12 0.55
CA ASP A 306 18.80 -20.80 0.39
C ASP A 306 19.56 -20.30 -0.87
N TYR A 307 20.89 -20.36 -0.83
CA TYR A 307 21.79 -20.14 -1.98
C TYR A 307 21.42 -20.99 -3.20
N LEU A 308 20.91 -22.22 -3.01
CA LEU A 308 20.46 -23.06 -4.11
C LEU A 308 19.33 -22.42 -4.94
N HIS A 309 18.51 -21.56 -4.34
CA HIS A 309 17.49 -20.79 -5.06
C HIS A 309 18.09 -19.66 -5.91
N MET A 310 19.34 -19.26 -5.66
CA MET A 310 20.03 -18.24 -6.45
C MET A 310 20.61 -18.79 -7.75
N ILE A 311 20.93 -20.09 -7.81
CA ILE A 311 21.53 -20.71 -9.02
C ILE A 311 20.64 -20.50 -10.25
N PRO A 312 19.31 -20.76 -10.21
CA PRO A 312 18.44 -20.48 -11.35
C PRO A 312 18.35 -18.99 -11.71
N ILE A 313 18.45 -18.08 -10.73
CA ILE A 313 18.48 -16.62 -10.97
C ILE A 313 19.70 -16.26 -11.81
N ILE A 314 20.87 -16.80 -11.45
CA ILE A 314 22.14 -16.59 -12.17
C ILE A 314 22.06 -17.18 -13.58
N HIS A 315 21.64 -18.44 -13.72
CA HIS A 315 21.56 -19.11 -15.02
C HIS A 315 20.57 -18.44 -15.97
N LYS A 316 19.45 -17.93 -15.45
CA LYS A 316 18.48 -17.19 -16.25
C LYS A 316 18.85 -15.71 -16.43
N ALA A 317 19.92 -15.22 -15.80
CA ALA A 317 20.29 -13.80 -15.80
C ALA A 317 19.11 -12.88 -15.44
N LEU A 318 18.37 -13.22 -14.39
CA LEU A 318 17.18 -12.46 -13.98
C LEU A 318 17.55 -11.10 -13.41
N THR A 319 16.72 -10.09 -13.70
CA THR A 319 16.75 -8.82 -12.97
C THR A 319 15.84 -8.90 -11.76
N LEU A 320 16.42 -8.85 -10.57
CA LEU A 320 15.68 -8.68 -9.32
C LEU A 320 15.57 -7.19 -8.99
N PHE A 321 14.37 -6.72 -8.66
CA PHE A 321 14.16 -5.36 -8.17
C PHE A 321 13.04 -5.34 -7.14
N ALA A 322 12.91 -4.23 -6.42
CA ALA A 322 11.86 -4.00 -5.44
C ALA A 322 11.34 -2.57 -5.59
N ASN A 323 10.20 -2.29 -4.97
CA ASN A 323 9.74 -0.92 -4.74
C ASN A 323 9.18 -0.80 -3.32
N SER A 324 9.24 0.41 -2.76
CA SER A 324 8.57 0.78 -1.51
C SER A 324 7.37 1.66 -1.85
N MET A 325 6.39 1.09 -2.55
CA MET A 325 5.31 1.85 -3.20
C MET A 325 5.89 2.80 -4.26
N GLY A 326 5.99 4.11 -3.98
CA GLY A 326 6.49 5.12 -4.90
C GLY A 326 6.56 6.52 -4.29
N SER A 327 7.08 7.45 -5.07
CA SER A 327 7.11 8.88 -4.78
C SER A 327 5.77 9.57 -5.03
N LEU A 328 5.62 10.82 -4.60
CA LEU A 328 4.45 11.65 -4.93
C LEU A 328 4.25 11.78 -6.44
N ALA A 329 5.32 11.99 -7.21
CA ALA A 329 5.25 12.04 -8.66
C ALA A 329 4.76 10.71 -9.27
N ASP A 330 5.17 9.57 -8.72
CA ASP A 330 4.65 8.26 -9.17
C ASP A 330 3.17 8.11 -8.86
N LEU A 331 2.73 8.56 -7.68
CA LEU A 331 1.32 8.55 -7.28
C LEU A 331 0.49 9.42 -8.22
N GLU A 332 0.92 10.64 -8.52
CA GLU A 332 0.24 11.55 -9.44
C GLU A 332 0.15 10.97 -10.86
N ASN A 333 1.24 10.35 -11.36
CA ASN A 333 1.24 9.66 -12.66
C ASN A 333 0.26 8.47 -12.68
N MET A 334 0.22 7.69 -11.61
CA MET A 334 -0.74 6.58 -11.48
C MET A 334 -2.18 7.10 -11.45
N LEU A 335 -2.47 8.13 -10.65
CA LEU A 335 -3.80 8.71 -10.53
C LEU A 335 -4.28 9.33 -11.84
N GLN A 336 -3.37 9.90 -12.64
CA GLN A 336 -3.67 10.35 -13.99
C GLN A 336 -4.15 9.19 -14.88
N ALA A 337 -3.46 8.04 -14.85
CA ALA A 337 -3.88 6.86 -15.59
C ALA A 337 -5.22 6.30 -15.09
N VAL A 338 -5.43 6.29 -13.77
CA VAL A 338 -6.70 5.87 -13.14
C VAL A 338 -7.86 6.75 -13.63
N SER A 339 -7.67 8.08 -13.63
CA SER A 339 -8.66 9.05 -14.12
C SER A 339 -8.94 8.88 -15.61
N LEU A 340 -7.90 8.79 -16.45
CA LEU A 340 -8.04 8.70 -17.90
C LEU A 340 -8.82 7.45 -18.33
N HIS A 341 -8.58 6.34 -17.65
CA HIS A 341 -9.19 5.04 -17.99
C HIS A 341 -10.39 4.69 -17.10
N GLN A 342 -10.83 5.62 -16.24
CA GLN A 342 -11.95 5.42 -15.31
C GLN A 342 -11.80 4.13 -14.49
N LEU A 343 -10.57 3.79 -14.12
CA LEU A 343 -10.29 2.58 -13.34
C LEU A 343 -10.85 2.72 -11.94
N ARG A 344 -11.31 1.61 -11.38
CA ARG A 344 -11.84 1.53 -10.01
C ARG A 344 -11.14 0.42 -9.24
N PRO A 345 -10.80 0.64 -7.96
CA PRO A 345 -10.37 -0.44 -7.10
C PRO A 345 -11.53 -1.43 -6.90
N HIS A 346 -11.20 -2.69 -6.63
CA HIS A 346 -12.19 -3.63 -6.15
C HIS A 346 -12.21 -3.62 -4.62
N ILE A 347 -13.28 -3.07 -4.05
CA ILE A 347 -13.54 -3.07 -2.62
C ILE A 347 -14.37 -4.30 -2.28
N ASP A 348 -13.85 -5.13 -1.38
CA ASP A 348 -14.56 -6.29 -0.86
C ASP A 348 -15.63 -5.88 0.16
N ARG A 349 -15.21 -5.02 1.10
CA ARG A 349 -16.00 -4.65 2.27
C ARG A 349 -15.58 -3.30 2.81
N VAL A 350 -16.57 -2.57 3.32
CA VAL A 350 -16.40 -1.32 4.06
C VAL A 350 -16.92 -1.54 5.47
N PHE A 351 -16.12 -1.17 6.47
CA PHE A 351 -16.49 -1.19 7.89
C PHE A 351 -16.63 0.27 8.38
N PRO A 352 -17.55 0.56 9.33
CA PRO A 352 -17.57 1.86 10.00
C PRO A 352 -16.33 2.03 10.91
N PHE A 353 -16.00 3.27 11.27
CA PHE A 353 -14.81 3.61 12.06
C PHE A 353 -14.73 2.84 13.38
N ASP A 354 -15.85 2.75 14.10
CA ASP A 354 -15.95 2.05 15.39
C ASP A 354 -15.75 0.53 15.29
N GLU A 355 -15.87 -0.04 14.08
CA GLU A 355 -15.62 -1.45 13.77
C GLU A 355 -14.21 -1.69 13.17
N ALA A 356 -13.27 -0.75 13.36
CA ALA A 356 -11.90 -0.93 12.92
C ALA A 356 -11.28 -2.27 13.41
N PRO A 357 -11.44 -2.71 14.68
CA PRO A 357 -10.95 -4.01 15.10
C PRO A 357 -11.52 -5.18 14.28
N GLU A 358 -12.81 -5.16 13.94
CA GLU A 358 -13.47 -6.17 13.12
C GLU A 358 -12.93 -6.17 11.69
N ALA A 359 -12.65 -5.00 11.12
CA ALA A 359 -12.02 -4.85 9.81
C ALA A 359 -10.64 -5.52 9.77
N TYR A 360 -9.82 -5.32 10.80
CA TYR A 360 -8.51 -5.97 10.93
C TYR A 360 -8.63 -7.50 11.02
N ARG A 361 -9.55 -8.03 11.85
CA ARG A 361 -9.79 -9.48 11.95
C ARG A 361 -10.25 -10.08 10.63
N TYR A 362 -11.18 -9.41 9.95
CA TYR A 362 -11.67 -9.82 8.64
C TYR A 362 -10.55 -9.85 7.60
N PHE A 363 -9.73 -8.81 7.55
CA PHE A 363 -8.60 -8.70 6.63
C PHE A 363 -7.53 -9.76 6.91
N ALA A 364 -7.20 -10.01 8.18
CA ALA A 364 -6.26 -11.05 8.63
C ALA A 364 -6.72 -12.47 8.27
N GLY A 365 -8.02 -12.71 8.15
CA GLY A 365 -8.59 -13.98 7.71
C GLY A 365 -8.32 -14.33 6.23
N ARG A 366 -7.84 -13.39 5.41
CA ARG A 366 -7.43 -13.59 3.99
C ARG A 366 -8.51 -14.18 3.07
N GLY A 367 -9.78 -14.13 3.49
CA GLY A 367 -10.92 -14.55 2.67
C GLY A 367 -11.25 -13.54 1.54
N HIS A 368 -11.01 -12.26 1.80
CA HIS A 368 -11.37 -11.13 0.94
C HIS A 368 -10.81 -11.21 -0.48
N ILE A 369 -11.47 -10.49 -1.39
CA ILE A 369 -11.02 -10.22 -2.76
C ILE A 369 -10.86 -8.71 -2.91
N GLY A 370 -9.64 -8.22 -3.17
CA GLY A 370 -9.36 -6.80 -3.31
C GLY A 370 -9.05 -6.11 -1.98
N LYS A 371 -9.72 -4.98 -1.71
CA LYS A 371 -9.40 -4.06 -0.62
C LYS A 371 -10.50 -4.06 0.46
N VAL A 372 -10.08 -3.93 1.72
CA VAL A 372 -10.95 -3.72 2.87
C VAL A 372 -10.75 -2.28 3.34
N VAL A 373 -11.86 -1.56 3.51
CA VAL A 373 -11.87 -0.13 3.81
C VAL A 373 -12.57 0.12 5.14
N ILE A 374 -12.11 1.12 5.87
CA ILE A 374 -12.76 1.67 7.06
C ILE A 374 -13.25 3.07 6.69
N ARG A 375 -14.55 3.33 6.82
CA ARG A 375 -15.18 4.64 6.59
C ARG A 375 -15.10 5.47 7.87
N HIS A 376 -14.83 6.75 7.72
CA HIS A 376 -14.81 7.77 8.77
C HIS A 376 -16.00 8.70 8.52
N ASP A 377 -16.71 9.09 9.57
CA ASP A 377 -17.98 9.83 9.45
C ASP A 377 -17.83 11.37 9.44
#